data_AF-A0A7Y2L1B3-F1
#
_entry.id   AF-A0A7Y2L1B3-F1
#
_cell.length_a   1.000
_cell.length_b   1.000
_cell.length_c   1.000
_cell.angle_alpha   90.00
_cell.angle_beta   90.00
_cell.angle_gamma   90.00
#
_symmetry.space_group_name_H-M   'P 1'
#
loop_
_entity.id
_entity.type
_entity.pdbx_description
1 polymer ?
#
loop_
_entity_poly.entity_id
_entity_poly.type
_entity_poly.pdbx_seq_one_letter_code
_entity_poly.pdbx_strand_id
1 'polypeptide(L)'
;GRVVETVDRSLIWQAYTPQMFRLGALHRALADSLVADAKITDESSAMEWAGLAPRLIEGRSDNIKVTRPEDLEWLRLRWVNR
;
A
#
# COMPACT_ATOMS: atom_id res chain seq x y z
N GLY A 1 16.95 -3.52 -18.60
CA GLY A 1 17.69 -3.83 -17.35
C GLY A 1 18.00 -5.32 -17.29
N ARG A 2 18.87 -5.75 -16.37
CA ARG A 2 19.13 -7.17 -16.03
C ARG A 2 18.73 -7.40 -14.57
N VAL A 3 18.24 -8.59 -14.25
CA VAL A 3 17.88 -8.96 -12.87
C VAL A 3 19.14 -9.02 -12.02
N VAL A 4 19.13 -8.36 -10.85
CA VAL A 4 20.25 -8.34 -9.90
C VAL A 4 20.15 -9.51 -8.92
N GLU A 5 18.96 -9.78 -8.39
CA GLU A 5 18.70 -10.84 -7.42
C GLU A 5 17.23 -11.26 -7.41
N THR A 6 16.94 -12.37 -6.72
CA THR A 6 15.58 -12.84 -6.42
C THR A 6 15.31 -12.71 -4.93
N VAL A 7 14.28 -11.95 -4.56
CA VAL A 7 13.85 -11.77 -3.17
C VAL A 7 12.90 -12.91 -2.76
N ASP A 8 13.02 -13.40 -1.53
CA ASP A 8 12.07 -14.37 -0.98
C ASP A 8 10.68 -13.74 -0.82
N ARG A 9 9.70 -14.26 -1.57
CA ARG A 9 8.33 -13.74 -1.60
C ARG A 9 7.51 -14.18 -0.39
N SER A 10 7.97 -15.14 0.40
CA SER A 10 7.24 -15.62 1.59
C SER A 10 7.06 -14.54 2.67
N LEU A 11 7.91 -13.51 2.62
CA LEU A 11 7.93 -12.38 3.56
C LEU A 11 7.28 -11.10 3.01
N ILE A 12 6.79 -11.11 1.76
CA ILE A 12 6.38 -9.91 1.04
C ILE A 12 4.86 -9.85 0.87
N TRP A 13 4.30 -8.70 1.19
CA TRP A 13 2.88 -8.37 1.00
C TRP A 13 2.74 -7.18 0.05
N GLN A 14 1.67 -7.16 -0.74
CA GLN A 14 1.27 -5.98 -1.50
C GLN A 14 0.39 -5.10 -0.61
N ALA A 15 0.80 -3.86 -0.36
CA ALA A 15 -0.02 -2.90 0.37
C ALA A 15 -1.24 -2.51 -0.47
N TYR A 16 -2.44 -2.66 0.10
CA TYR A 16 -3.70 -2.21 -0.47
C TYR A 16 -4.33 -1.10 0.40
N THR A 17 -5.45 -0.57 -0.08
CA THR A 17 -6.32 0.38 0.66
C THR A 17 -7.73 -0.21 0.78
N PRO A 18 -8.53 0.14 1.81
CA PRO A 18 -8.26 1.16 2.84
C PRO A 18 -7.18 0.77 3.85
N GLN A 19 -6.41 1.76 4.30
CA GLN A 19 -5.52 1.64 5.46
C GLN A 19 -6.13 2.41 6.63
N MET A 20 -6.30 1.77 7.79
CA MET A 20 -7.06 2.33 8.90
C MET A 20 -6.17 2.67 10.09
N PHE A 21 -6.18 3.93 10.49
CA PHE A 21 -5.43 4.45 11.63
C PHE A 21 -6.27 5.43 12.47
N ARG A 22 -5.86 5.65 13.72
CA ARG A 22 -6.41 6.74 14.52
C ARG A 22 -5.99 8.08 13.92
N LEU A 23 -6.95 8.96 13.66
CA LEU A 23 -6.73 10.26 13.01
C LEU A 23 -5.56 11.04 13.61
N GLY A 24 -5.54 11.23 14.93
CA GLY A 24 -4.50 12.03 15.59
C GLY A 24 -3.10 11.39 15.57
N ALA A 25 -3.00 10.06 15.43
CA ALA A 25 -1.71 9.39 15.26
C ALA A 25 -1.22 9.54 13.82
N LEU A 26 -2.09 9.25 12.85
CA LEU A 26 -1.78 9.36 11.43
C LEU A 26 -1.43 10.78 11.01
N HIS A 27 -2.22 11.76 11.45
CA HIS A 27 -2.00 13.17 11.12
C HIS A 27 -0.62 13.65 11.61
N ARG A 28 -0.22 13.28 12.84
CA ARG A 28 1.11 13.62 13.37
C ARG A 28 2.22 12.94 12.59
N ALA A 29 2.10 11.64 12.34
CA ALA A 29 3.09 10.89 11.57
C ALA A 29 3.30 11.48 10.16
N LEU A 30 2.22 11.82 9.45
CA LEU A 30 2.29 12.47 8.14
C LEU A 30 2.89 13.88 8.21
N ALA A 31 2.52 14.69 9.20
CA ALA A 31 3.07 16.03 9.35
C ALA A 31 4.57 16.01 9.69
N ASP A 32 4.98 15.17 10.64
CA ASP A 32 6.37 15.07 11.09
C ASP A 32 7.26 14.48 9.99
N SER A 33 6.78 13.46 9.27
CA SER A 33 7.51 12.87 8.14
C SER A 33 7.69 13.85 6.98
N LEU A 34 6.70 14.72 6.72
CA LEU A 34 6.80 15.77 5.71
C LEU A 34 7.87 16.81 6.07
N VAL A 35 7.93 17.25 7.33
CA VAL A 35 8.97 18.17 7.82
C VAL A 35 10.36 17.55 7.73
N ALA A 36 10.46 16.24 7.95
CA ALA A 36 11.70 15.48 7.88
C ALA A 36 12.13 15.08 6.45
N ASP A 37 11.37 15.46 5.42
CA ASP A 37 11.57 15.03 4.02
C ASP A 37 11.69 13.49 3.87
N ALA A 38 10.92 12.76 4.68
CA ALA A 38 10.90 11.31 4.64
C ALA A 38 10.13 10.80 3.41
N LYS A 39 10.61 9.73 2.79
CA LYS A 39 9.97 9.11 1.63
C LYS A 39 8.80 8.24 2.05
N ILE A 40 7.61 8.82 2.08
CA ILE A 40 6.35 8.14 2.41
C ILE A 40 5.61 7.75 1.11
N THR A 41 5.12 6.51 1.03
CA THR A 41 4.39 6.01 -0.16
C THR A 41 2.91 5.73 0.10
N ASP A 42 2.55 5.53 1.37
CA ASP A 42 1.19 5.24 1.85
C ASP A 42 1.09 5.61 3.35
N GLU A 43 -0.08 5.42 3.96
CA GLU A 43 -0.26 5.77 5.37
C GLU A 43 0.53 4.84 6.29
N SER A 44 0.70 3.57 5.94
CA SER A 44 1.45 2.57 6.73
C SER A 44 2.93 2.92 6.84
N SER A 45 3.57 3.34 5.74
CA SER A 45 4.97 3.78 5.76
C SER A 45 5.20 5.03 6.61
N ALA A 46 4.24 5.94 6.71
CA ALA A 46 4.31 7.06 7.67
C ALA A 46 4.25 6.58 9.12
N MET A 47 3.38 5.60 9.40
CA MET A 47 3.25 5.02 10.73
C MET A 47 4.48 4.20 11.14
N GLU A 48 5.07 3.47 10.21
CA GLU A 48 6.35 2.76 10.38
C GLU A 48 7.50 3.74 10.67
N TRP A 49 7.59 4.83 9.91
CA TRP A 49 8.58 5.89 10.16
C TRP A 49 8.42 6.51 11.56
N ALA A 50 7.18 6.66 12.04
CA ALA A 50 6.88 7.11 13.40
C ALA A 50 7.16 6.05 14.48
N GLY A 51 7.75 4.90 14.13
CA GLY A 51 8.14 3.83 15.06
C GLY A 51 7.00 2.89 15.44
N LEU A 52 5.88 2.92 14.74
CA LEU A 52 4.74 2.04 14.97
C LEU A 52 4.79 0.82 14.03
N ALA A 53 4.05 -0.23 14.38
CA ALA A 53 3.94 -1.44 13.58
C ALA A 53 2.48 -1.66 13.14
N PRO A 54 2.08 -1.17 11.95
CA PRO A 54 0.77 -1.44 11.37
C PRO A 54 0.49 -2.95 11.28
N ARG A 55 -0.78 -3.32 11.42
CA ARG A 55 -1.22 -4.71 11.28
C ARG A 55 -1.51 -5.02 9.83
N LEU A 56 -1.04 -6.17 9.36
CA LEU A 56 -1.46 -6.74 8.07
C LEU A 56 -2.79 -7.47 8.24
N ILE A 57 -3.74 -7.15 7.36
CA ILE A 57 -5.01 -7.85 7.22
C ILE A 57 -5.09 -8.30 5.77
N GLU A 58 -5.31 -9.60 5.55
CA GLU A 58 -5.37 -10.14 4.20
C GLU A 58 -6.55 -9.55 3.43
N GLY A 59 -6.24 -8.88 2.34
CA GLY A 59 -7.20 -8.30 1.41
C GLY A 59 -7.39 -9.21 0.19
N ARG A 60 -8.47 -8.97 -0.53
CA ARG A 60 -8.67 -9.66 -1.81
C ARG A 60 -7.72 -9.10 -2.85
N SER A 61 -7.06 -9.99 -3.59
CA SER A 61 -6.12 -9.62 -4.66
C SER A 61 -6.78 -8.91 -5.84
N ASP A 62 -8.11 -8.88 -5.91
CA ASP A 62 -8.84 -8.15 -6.94
C ASP A 62 -9.20 -6.70 -6.59
N ASN A 63 -8.78 -6.22 -5.41
CA ASN A 63 -8.82 -4.81 -5.05
C ASN A 63 -7.62 -4.04 -5.66
N ILE A 64 -7.59 -3.98 -6.99
CA ILE A 64 -6.46 -3.41 -7.72
C ILE A 64 -6.50 -1.88 -7.75
N LYS A 65 -5.33 -1.27 -7.87
CA LYS A 65 -5.19 0.13 -8.30
C LYS A 65 -5.20 0.16 -9.83
N VAL A 66 -6.15 0.85 -10.44
CA VAL A 66 -6.16 1.09 -11.89
C VAL A 66 -5.06 2.10 -12.23
N THR A 67 -4.03 1.65 -12.93
CA THR A 67 -2.86 2.46 -13.31
C THR A 67 -2.55 2.41 -14.79
N ARG A 68 -3.11 1.43 -15.52
CA ARG A 68 -2.90 1.23 -16.95
C ARG A 68 -4.22 0.94 -17.67
N PRO A 69 -4.31 1.16 -18.99
CA PRO A 69 -5.52 0.86 -19.75
C PRO A 69 -6.00 -0.59 -19.61
N GLU A 70 -5.09 -1.56 -19.55
CA GLU A 70 -5.43 -2.98 -19.39
C GLU A 70 -6.12 -3.31 -18.04
N ASP A 71 -5.90 -2.52 -16.99
CA ASP A 71 -6.53 -2.72 -15.68
C ASP A 71 -8.06 -2.50 -15.76
N LEU A 72 -8.52 -1.57 -16.61
CA LEU A 72 -9.94 -1.30 -16.82
C LEU A 72 -10.64 -2.46 -17.52
N GLU A 73 -10.02 -3.02 -18.56
CA GLU A 73 -10.57 -4.18 -19.27
C GLU A 73 -10.64 -5.41 -18.36
N TRP A 74 -9.60 -5.62 -17.56
CA TRP A 74 -9.58 -6.67 -16.55
C TRP A 74 -10.72 -6.51 -15.52
N LEU A 75 -10.97 -5.28 -15.04
CA LEU A 75 -12.07 -5.01 -14.11
C LEU A 75 -13.43 -5.25 -14.76
N ARG A 76 -13.60 -4.80 -16.01
CA ARG A 76 -14.84 -5.00 -16.77
C ARG A 76 -15.22 -6.48 -16.83
N LEU A 77 -14.28 -7.37 -17.10
CA LEU A 77 -14.53 -8.82 -17.19
C LEU A 77 -14.89 -9.46 -15.83
N ARG A 78 -14.40 -8.90 -14.72
CA ARG A 78 -14.63 -9.46 -13.37
C ARG A 78 -15.80 -8.84 -12.62
N TRP A 79 -16.15 -7.59 -12.92
CA TRP A 79 -17.25 -6.88 -12.27
C TRP A 79 -18.60 -7.30 -12.85
N VAL A 80 -18.69 -7.58 -14.15
CA VAL A 80 -19.96 -7.94 -14.82
C VAL A 80 -20.60 -9.23 -14.28
N ASN A 81 -19.81 -10.08 -13.62
CA ASN A 81 -20.27 -11.34 -13.03
C ASN A 81 -20.43 -11.29 -11.49
N ARG A 82 -20.54 -10.09 -10.91
CA ARG A 82 -20.74 -9.88 -9.47
C ARG A 82 -22.14 -9.37 -9.15
#